data_AF-A0A136N665-F1
#
_entry.id   AF-A0A136N665-F1
#
_cell.length_a   1.000
_cell.length_b   1.000
_cell.length_c   1.000
_cell.angle_alpha   90.00
_cell.angle_beta   90.00
_cell.angle_gamma   90.00
#
_symmetry.space_group_name_H-M   'P 1'
#
loop_
_entity.id
_entity.type
_entity.pdbx_description
1 polymer ?
#
loop_
_entity_poly.entity_id
_entity_poly.type
_entity_poly.pdbx_seq_one_letter_code
_entity_poly.pdbx_strand_id
1 'polypeptide(L)'
;MIKILFQQNLLFLITLKDDNKYLALDDTSLVSVFLKYPGEAFTIEHQIPFDGNVLKFIPPTNLNDGKNNKAKIEFNPNFTEDGDDYVLTVRAKDKSGNSAGKNSYKVQFEVVNKPSITNLINYPNPFTTSTQFIFTITGSQIPSNLKIQILTPTGRVVREITKAELGNLHIGRNITEFKWRGDDQYGKLLGNGVYLYRFISNLNGQKMEHRDSGADQWIEKGFGKLYIMR
;
A
#
# COMPACT_ATOMS: atom_id res chain seq x y z
N MET A 1 0.04 -22.51 -15.30
CA MET A 1 -0.28 -21.13 -15.75
C MET A 1 0.52 -20.16 -14.90
N ILE A 2 1.32 -19.28 -15.52
CA ILE A 2 2.16 -18.35 -14.75
C ILE A 2 1.37 -17.12 -14.33
N LYS A 3 1.41 -16.79 -13.03
CA LYS A 3 0.76 -15.60 -12.47
C LYS A 3 1.81 -14.73 -11.78
N ILE A 4 1.76 -13.43 -12.05
CA ILE A 4 2.51 -12.38 -11.34
C ILE A 4 1.57 -11.70 -10.35
N LEU A 5 1.98 -11.63 -9.07
CA LEU A 5 1.28 -10.88 -8.03
C LEU A 5 2.21 -9.81 -7.47
N PHE A 6 1.64 -8.65 -7.17
CA PHE A 6 2.34 -7.48 -6.68
C PHE A 6 1.74 -6.99 -5.37
N GLN A 7 2.58 -6.71 -4.38
CA GLN A 7 2.19 -6.06 -3.13
C GLN A 7 3.07 -4.83 -2.93
N GLN A 8 2.45 -3.67 -2.77
CA GLN A 8 3.14 -2.38 -2.66
C GLN A 8 3.39 -2.03 -1.20
N ASN A 9 4.67 -2.01 -0.82
CA ASN A 9 5.24 -1.40 0.39
C ASN A 9 6.53 -0.67 -0.03
N LEU A 10 7.39 -0.23 0.90
CA LEU A 10 8.78 0.12 0.56
C LEU A 10 9.48 -1.00 -0.24
N LEU A 11 9.01 -2.24 -0.03
CA LEU A 11 9.37 -3.44 -0.77
C LEU A 11 8.30 -3.78 -1.82
N PHE A 12 8.76 -4.08 -3.03
CA PHE A 12 7.96 -4.58 -4.14
C PHE A 12 8.08 -6.11 -4.15
N LEU A 13 7.01 -6.83 -3.82
CA LEU A 13 7.00 -8.29 -3.83
C LEU A 13 6.38 -8.82 -5.12
N ILE A 14 7.19 -9.47 -5.95
CA ILE A 14 6.78 -10.13 -7.20
C ILE A 14 6.73 -11.63 -6.93
N THR A 15 5.60 -12.28 -7.21
CA THR A 15 5.49 -13.75 -7.11
C THR A 15 5.37 -14.37 -8.49
N LEU A 16 6.23 -15.35 -8.79
CA LEU A 16 6.13 -16.20 -9.97
C LEU A 16 5.61 -17.57 -9.54
N LYS A 17 4.51 -18.04 -10.14
CA LYS A 17 3.97 -19.38 -9.89
C LYS A 17 3.98 -20.22 -11.15
N ASP A 18 4.38 -21.49 -11.06
CA ASP A 18 4.16 -22.49 -12.08
C ASP A 18 3.40 -23.68 -11.47
N ASP A 19 2.66 -24.43 -12.29
CA ASP A 19 1.99 -25.67 -11.89
C ASP A 19 2.84 -26.91 -12.27
N ASN A 20 4.00 -26.72 -12.92
CA ASN A 20 4.94 -27.79 -13.25
C ASN A 20 5.52 -28.43 -11.98
N LYS A 21 5.44 -29.76 -11.92
CA LYS A 21 5.77 -30.60 -10.75
C LYS A 21 7.24 -30.98 -10.66
N TYR A 22 7.97 -30.88 -11.77
CA TYR A 22 9.32 -31.42 -11.92
C TYR A 22 10.36 -30.32 -12.12
N LEU A 23 9.97 -29.19 -12.72
CA LEU A 23 10.87 -28.08 -13.04
C LEU A 23 10.67 -26.93 -12.07
N ALA A 24 11.53 -26.84 -11.05
CA ALA A 24 11.54 -25.72 -10.12
C ALA A 24 11.86 -24.39 -10.80
N LEU A 25 11.16 -23.32 -10.43
CA LEU A 25 11.50 -21.94 -10.75
C LEU A 25 12.69 -21.47 -9.89
N ASP A 26 13.87 -22.05 -10.10
CA ASP A 26 15.06 -21.85 -9.26
C ASP A 26 16.18 -21.04 -9.95
N ASP A 27 15.92 -20.51 -11.14
CA ASP A 27 16.89 -19.78 -11.97
C ASP A 27 16.45 -18.32 -12.15
N THR A 28 17.39 -17.39 -11.92
CA THR A 28 17.18 -15.95 -12.09
C THR A 28 16.96 -15.57 -13.56
N SER A 29 17.44 -16.36 -14.52
CA SER A 29 17.22 -16.14 -15.96
C SER A 29 15.76 -16.25 -16.39
N LEU A 30 14.90 -16.80 -15.52
CA LEU A 30 13.47 -16.96 -15.74
C LEU A 30 12.70 -15.65 -15.57
N VAL A 31 13.31 -14.62 -14.96
CA VAL A 31 12.66 -13.34 -14.68
C VAL A 31 13.60 -12.20 -15.07
N SER A 32 13.04 -11.13 -15.62
CA SER A 32 13.76 -9.88 -15.87
C SER A 32 12.91 -8.72 -15.37
N VAL A 33 13.54 -7.87 -14.57
CA VAL A 33 12.90 -6.70 -13.94
C VAL A 33 13.54 -5.46 -14.54
N PHE A 34 12.70 -4.53 -14.97
CA PHE A 34 13.13 -3.26 -15.55
C PHE A 34 12.44 -2.10 -14.88
N LEU A 35 13.13 -0.97 -14.77
CA LEU A 35 12.61 0.27 -14.23
C LEU A 35 12.76 1.37 -15.28
N LYS A 36 11.72 2.18 -15.43
CA LYS A 36 11.75 3.46 -16.14
C LYS A 36 11.68 4.58 -15.11
N TYR A 37 12.58 5.54 -15.18
CA TYR A 37 12.65 6.69 -14.29
C TYR A 37 11.74 7.83 -14.78
N PRO A 38 11.45 8.81 -13.92
CA PRO A 38 10.60 9.94 -14.27
C PRO A 38 11.14 10.75 -15.45
N GLY A 39 10.23 11.22 -16.31
CA GLY A 39 10.58 12.05 -17.46
C GLY A 39 11.26 11.32 -18.63
N GLU A 40 11.65 10.06 -18.46
CA GLU A 40 12.15 9.24 -19.56
C GLU A 40 11.03 8.86 -20.54
N ALA A 41 11.37 8.59 -21.80
CA ALA A 41 10.42 8.07 -22.77
C ALA A 41 9.91 6.68 -22.35
N PHE A 42 8.65 6.34 -22.65
CA PHE A 42 8.05 5.04 -22.30
C PHE A 42 8.75 3.80 -22.91
N THR A 43 9.63 4.01 -23.89
CA THR A 43 10.44 2.96 -24.52
C THR A 43 11.74 2.67 -23.79
N ILE A 44 12.16 3.53 -22.85
CA ILE A 44 13.37 3.35 -22.05
C ILE A 44 13.06 2.42 -20.89
N GLU A 45 13.90 1.40 -20.71
CA GLU A 45 13.77 0.40 -19.66
C GLU A 45 15.18 0.02 -19.15
N HIS A 46 15.47 0.32 -17.89
CA HIS A 46 16.73 -0.02 -17.25
C HIS A 46 16.60 -1.37 -16.56
N GLN A 47 17.35 -2.37 -17.01
CA GLN A 47 17.33 -3.69 -16.37
C GLN A 47 17.96 -3.62 -14.98
N ILE A 48 17.26 -4.16 -13.98
CA ILE A 48 17.75 -4.27 -12.61
C ILE A 48 18.39 -5.66 -12.45
N PRO A 49 19.70 -5.76 -12.14
CA PRO A 49 20.37 -7.04 -11.96
C PRO A 49 19.99 -7.70 -10.62
N PHE A 50 20.00 -9.03 -10.58
CA PHE A 50 19.87 -9.78 -9.32
C PHE A 50 21.18 -9.72 -8.52
N ASP A 51 21.29 -8.75 -7.63
CA ASP A 51 22.44 -8.51 -6.75
C ASP A 51 22.29 -9.14 -5.36
N GLY A 52 21.08 -9.63 -5.03
CA GLY A 52 20.75 -10.19 -3.71
C GLY A 52 20.43 -9.14 -2.64
N ASN A 53 20.52 -7.84 -2.95
CA ASN A 53 20.24 -6.73 -2.05
C ASN A 53 19.09 -5.85 -2.55
N VAL A 54 19.28 -5.16 -3.68
CA VAL A 54 18.23 -4.37 -4.34
C VAL A 54 17.22 -5.29 -5.02
N LEU A 55 17.69 -6.34 -5.69
CA LEU A 55 16.84 -7.32 -6.33
C LEU A 55 17.28 -8.72 -5.93
N LYS A 56 16.40 -9.39 -5.17
CA LYS A 56 16.68 -10.71 -4.60
C LYS A 56 15.69 -11.74 -5.14
N PHE A 57 16.24 -12.82 -5.66
CA PHE A 57 15.46 -13.99 -6.07
C PHE A 57 15.40 -15.00 -4.92
N ILE A 58 14.19 -15.49 -4.63
CA ILE A 58 13.93 -16.52 -3.62
C ILE A 58 13.30 -17.70 -4.35
N PRO A 59 14.04 -18.80 -4.56
CA PRO A 59 13.52 -19.97 -5.24
C PRO A 59 12.43 -20.67 -4.40
N PRO A 60 11.58 -21.52 -5.02
CA PRO A 60 10.66 -22.36 -4.27
C PRO A 60 11.43 -23.31 -3.34
N THR A 61 10.98 -23.43 -2.10
CA THR A 61 11.66 -24.28 -1.11
C THR A 61 11.31 -25.75 -1.24
N ASN A 62 10.13 -26.09 -1.77
CA ASN A 62 9.67 -27.46 -2.03
C ASN A 62 8.65 -27.47 -3.16
N LEU A 63 8.65 -28.48 -4.03
CA LEU A 63 7.73 -28.50 -5.18
C LEU A 63 6.34 -29.07 -4.87
N ASN A 64 6.17 -29.90 -3.82
CA ASN A 64 4.89 -30.51 -3.38
C ASN A 64 3.89 -30.74 -4.53
N ASP A 65 4.27 -31.60 -5.49
CA ASP A 65 3.44 -31.96 -6.64
C ASP A 65 3.03 -30.74 -7.52
N GLY A 66 3.95 -29.78 -7.67
CA GLY A 66 3.77 -28.53 -8.43
C GLY A 66 3.02 -27.42 -7.68
N LYS A 67 2.36 -27.72 -6.56
CA LYS A 67 1.54 -26.74 -5.82
C LYS A 67 2.35 -25.60 -5.19
N ASN A 68 3.61 -25.89 -4.88
CA ASN A 68 4.53 -24.97 -4.21
C ASN A 68 5.67 -24.49 -5.12
N ASN A 69 5.57 -24.71 -6.43
CA ASN A 69 6.51 -24.12 -7.40
C ASN A 69 6.24 -22.61 -7.54
N LYS A 70 6.64 -21.86 -6.51
CA LYS A 70 6.46 -20.42 -6.36
C LYS A 70 7.80 -19.77 -6.03
N ALA A 71 8.38 -19.07 -7.00
CA ALA A 71 9.51 -18.19 -6.75
C ALA A 71 9.00 -16.82 -6.32
N LYS A 72 9.77 -16.14 -5.48
CA LYS A 72 9.52 -14.74 -5.09
C LYS A 72 10.70 -13.88 -5.52
N ILE A 73 10.40 -12.67 -5.95
CA ILE A 73 11.39 -11.65 -6.24
C ILE A 73 11.08 -10.47 -5.33
N GLU A 74 12.04 -10.13 -4.50
CA GLU A 74 12.02 -8.99 -3.60
C GLU A 74 12.79 -7.85 -4.27
N PHE A 75 12.10 -6.77 -4.61
CA PHE A 75 12.70 -5.56 -5.16
C PHE A 75 12.63 -4.43 -4.14
N ASN A 76 13.78 -4.03 -3.62
CA ASN A 76 13.97 -3.03 -2.57
C ASN A 76 14.81 -1.84 -3.08
N PRO A 77 14.24 -1.01 -3.98
CA PRO A 77 14.94 0.15 -4.52
C PRO A 77 15.09 1.27 -3.49
N ASN A 78 16.12 2.10 -3.67
CA ASN A 78 16.22 3.39 -3.02
C ASN A 78 15.97 4.50 -4.05
N PHE A 79 14.74 5.01 -4.09
CA PHE A 79 14.38 6.09 -5.01
C PHE A 79 14.73 7.45 -4.42
N THR A 80 15.73 8.13 -4.99
CA THR A 80 16.16 9.46 -4.54
C THR A 80 15.49 10.61 -5.27
N GLU A 81 14.80 10.32 -6.39
CA GLU A 81 14.14 11.32 -7.23
C GLU A 81 12.63 11.21 -7.09
N ASP A 82 11.96 12.34 -6.89
CA ASP A 82 10.50 12.41 -6.89
C ASP A 82 9.97 12.34 -8.34
N GLY A 83 8.80 11.73 -8.54
CA GLY A 83 8.15 11.65 -9.85
C GLY A 83 6.91 10.76 -9.85
N ASP A 84 5.95 11.03 -10.73
CA ASP A 84 4.64 10.37 -10.81
C ASP A 84 4.50 9.35 -11.95
N ASP A 85 5.57 9.14 -12.70
CA ASP A 85 5.61 8.36 -13.93
C ASP A 85 6.71 7.29 -13.93
N TYR A 86 7.12 6.80 -12.76
CA TYR A 86 7.94 5.59 -12.67
C TYR A 86 7.16 4.40 -13.23
N VAL A 87 7.85 3.49 -13.93
CA VAL A 87 7.24 2.23 -14.40
C VAL A 87 8.14 1.04 -14.06
N LEU A 88 7.60 0.11 -13.27
CA LEU A 88 8.20 -1.20 -13.06
C LEU A 88 7.65 -2.18 -14.09
N THR A 89 8.53 -2.77 -14.89
CA THR A 89 8.20 -3.79 -15.88
C THR A 89 8.80 -5.13 -15.45
N VAL A 90 7.97 -6.16 -15.39
CA VAL A 90 8.37 -7.54 -15.08
C VAL A 90 8.07 -8.44 -16.27
N ARG A 91 9.11 -9.13 -16.74
CA ARG A 91 9.03 -10.19 -17.76
C ARG A 91 9.40 -11.50 -17.10
N ALA A 92 8.67 -12.57 -17.37
CA ALA A 92 8.99 -13.89 -16.83
C ALA A 92 8.65 -15.01 -17.81
N LYS A 93 9.27 -16.17 -17.62
CA LYS A 93 9.04 -17.41 -18.37
C LYS A 93 9.17 -18.62 -17.44
N ASP A 94 8.61 -19.76 -17.85
CA ASP A 94 8.91 -21.05 -17.19
C ASP A 94 10.23 -21.65 -17.71
N LYS A 95 10.67 -22.74 -17.07
CA LYS A 95 11.86 -23.50 -17.50
C LYS A 95 11.71 -24.19 -18.87
N SER A 96 10.48 -24.31 -19.37
CA SER A 96 10.20 -24.81 -20.72
C SER A 96 10.23 -23.71 -21.78
N GLY A 97 10.46 -22.45 -21.38
CA GLY A 97 10.55 -21.30 -22.27
C GLY A 97 9.21 -20.60 -22.55
N ASN A 98 8.11 -21.01 -21.91
CA ASN A 98 6.82 -20.35 -22.10
C ASN A 98 6.76 -19.06 -21.30
N SER A 99 6.47 -17.94 -21.98
CA SER A 99 6.33 -16.65 -21.34
C SER A 99 5.12 -16.57 -20.41
N ALA A 100 5.28 -15.80 -19.33
CA ALA A 100 4.23 -15.48 -18.38
C ALA A 100 3.26 -14.46 -18.98
N GLY A 101 2.22 -14.95 -19.66
CA GLY A 101 1.25 -14.12 -20.36
C GLY A 101 1.74 -13.64 -21.72
N LYS A 102 0.86 -12.92 -22.46
CA LYS A 102 1.18 -12.38 -23.79
C LYS A 102 1.99 -11.08 -23.75
N ASN A 103 1.90 -10.31 -22.66
CA ASN A 103 2.54 -9.02 -22.47
C ASN A 103 3.33 -9.01 -21.16
N SER A 104 4.36 -8.16 -21.08
CA SER A 104 5.04 -7.85 -19.82
C SER A 104 4.09 -7.24 -18.80
N TYR A 105 4.23 -7.59 -17.53
CA TYR A 105 3.49 -6.95 -16.45
C TYR A 105 4.10 -5.58 -16.17
N LYS A 106 3.29 -4.51 -16.18
CA LYS A 106 3.74 -3.13 -15.93
C LYS A 106 2.93 -2.48 -14.82
N VAL A 107 3.60 -1.79 -13.90
CA VAL A 107 2.97 -0.97 -12.85
C VAL A 107 3.57 0.42 -12.90
N GLN A 108 2.71 1.43 -13.08
CA GLN A 108 3.09 2.82 -12.90
C GLN A 108 2.87 3.23 -11.44
N PHE A 109 3.80 4.00 -10.87
CA PHE A 109 3.69 4.47 -9.50
C PHE A 109 4.37 5.83 -9.32
N GLU A 110 4.00 6.50 -8.23
CA GLU A 110 4.58 7.77 -7.82
C GLU A 110 5.57 7.54 -6.67
N VAL A 111 6.68 8.28 -6.68
CA VAL A 111 7.62 8.42 -5.56
C VAL A 111 7.56 9.85 -5.05
N VAL A 112 7.33 10.00 -3.75
CA VAL A 112 7.37 11.27 -3.03
C VAL A 112 8.21 11.10 -1.78
N ASN A 113 9.43 11.63 -1.80
CA ASN A 113 10.39 11.54 -0.71
C ASN A 113 10.07 12.51 0.44
N LYS A 114 9.35 13.60 0.14
CA LYS A 114 8.90 14.53 1.17
C LYS A 114 7.94 13.82 2.14
N PRO A 115 8.19 13.85 3.46
CA PRO A 115 7.25 13.33 4.45
C PRO A 115 5.95 14.16 4.44
N SER A 116 4.86 13.55 4.00
CA SER A 116 3.54 14.17 3.98
C SER A 116 2.45 13.13 4.23
N ILE A 117 1.25 13.61 4.53
CA ILE A 117 0.10 12.75 4.76
C ILE A 117 -1.12 13.37 4.08
N THR A 118 -1.97 12.52 3.51
CA THR A 118 -3.23 12.99 2.94
C THR A 118 -4.28 13.18 4.03
N ASN A 119 -5.32 13.92 3.66
CA ASN A 119 -6.58 13.83 4.38
C ASN A 119 -7.08 12.38 4.43
N LEU A 120 -7.79 12.07 5.51
CA LEU A 120 -8.37 10.75 5.72
C LEU A 120 -9.81 10.76 5.17
N ILE A 121 -10.22 9.66 4.54
CA ILE A 121 -11.64 9.41 4.21
C ILE A 121 -12.09 8.12 4.89
N ASN A 122 -13.38 8.00 5.15
CA ASN A 122 -13.96 6.78 5.69
C ASN A 122 -14.83 6.08 4.63
N TYR A 123 -14.73 4.76 4.54
CA TYR A 123 -15.56 3.95 3.65
C TYR A 123 -15.98 2.64 4.33
N PRO A 124 -17.27 2.26 4.26
CA PRO A 124 -18.39 3.03 3.68
C PRO A 124 -18.74 4.30 4.48
N ASN A 125 -19.33 5.29 3.81
CA ASN A 125 -19.91 6.49 4.42
C ASN A 125 -21.16 6.93 3.63
N PRO A 126 -22.37 6.91 4.19
CA PRO A 126 -22.76 6.40 5.52
C PRO A 126 -22.39 4.93 5.77
N PHE A 127 -22.34 4.51 7.04
CA PHE A 127 -22.15 3.10 7.40
C PHE A 127 -23.17 2.60 8.42
N THR A 128 -23.45 1.29 8.37
CA THR A 128 -24.41 0.61 9.26
C THR A 128 -23.74 -0.29 10.29
N THR A 129 -22.73 -1.06 9.85
CA THR A 129 -22.03 -2.05 10.68
C THR A 129 -20.65 -1.60 11.10
N SER A 130 -19.84 -1.13 10.14
CA SER A 130 -18.50 -0.61 10.38
C SER A 130 -18.00 0.23 9.21
N THR A 131 -17.04 1.10 9.49
CA THR A 131 -16.25 1.83 8.48
C THR A 131 -14.75 1.58 8.68
N GLN A 132 -13.99 1.67 7.60
CA GLN A 132 -12.53 1.76 7.63
C GLN A 132 -12.11 3.17 7.24
N PHE A 133 -10.86 3.49 7.52
CA PHE A 133 -10.26 4.77 7.15
C PHE A 133 -9.16 4.57 6.11
N ILE A 134 -9.06 5.50 5.17
CA ILE A 134 -8.17 5.43 4.02
C ILE A 134 -7.39 6.74 3.97
N PHE A 135 -6.08 6.65 3.86
CA PHE A 135 -5.16 7.79 3.76
C PHE A 135 -3.84 7.32 3.16
N THR A 136 -3.00 8.25 2.70
CA THR A 136 -1.68 7.96 2.16
C THR A 136 -0.60 8.64 3.01
N ILE A 137 0.47 7.91 3.32
CA ILE A 137 1.69 8.42 3.96
C ILE A 137 2.79 8.46 2.90
N THR A 138 3.53 9.57 2.78
CA THR A 138 4.71 9.66 1.91
C THR A 138 5.99 9.88 2.72
N GLY A 139 7.13 9.86 2.03
CA GLY A 139 8.45 9.89 2.63
C GLY A 139 8.96 8.51 3.02
N SER A 140 9.96 8.47 3.89
CA SER A 140 10.69 7.23 4.23
C SER A 140 10.37 6.68 5.63
N GLN A 141 9.56 7.40 6.42
CA GLN A 141 9.30 7.06 7.82
C GLN A 141 7.81 7.11 8.15
N ILE A 142 7.35 6.13 8.92
CA ILE A 142 6.00 6.14 9.48
C ILE A 142 5.95 7.14 10.64
N PRO A 143 4.94 8.03 10.71
CA PRO A 143 4.78 8.99 11.81
C PRO A 143 4.86 8.34 13.20
N SER A 144 5.56 8.98 14.13
CA SER A 144 5.75 8.46 15.49
C SER A 144 4.45 8.48 16.28
N ASN A 145 3.62 9.52 16.08
CA ASN A 145 2.28 9.60 16.63
C ASN A 145 1.27 9.75 15.48
N LEU A 146 0.25 8.91 15.48
CA LEU A 146 -0.81 8.93 14.50
C LEU A 146 -2.11 8.46 15.18
N LYS A 147 -3.17 9.27 15.10
CA LYS A 147 -4.49 8.90 15.63
C LYS A 147 -5.62 9.58 14.90
N ILE A 148 -6.76 8.91 14.87
CA ILE A 148 -8.04 9.46 14.38
C ILE A 148 -8.89 9.78 15.59
N GLN A 149 -9.33 11.03 15.72
CA GLN A 149 -10.30 11.40 16.75
C GLN A 149 -11.68 11.49 16.13
N ILE A 150 -12.67 10.87 16.78
CA ILE A 150 -14.08 10.98 16.45
C ILE A 150 -14.77 11.88 17.48
N LEU A 151 -15.58 12.81 17.00
CA LEU A 151 -16.21 13.85 17.80
C LEU A 151 -17.71 13.95 17.50
N THR A 152 -18.48 14.36 18.50
CA THR A 152 -19.85 14.85 18.27
C THR A 152 -19.83 16.18 17.49
N PRO A 153 -20.96 16.61 16.90
CA PRO A 153 -21.08 17.95 16.31
C PRO A 153 -20.77 19.09 17.28
N THR A 154 -20.94 18.86 18.59
CA THR A 154 -20.59 19.80 19.66
C THR A 154 -19.10 19.81 20.03
N GLY A 155 -18.26 19.00 19.35
CA GLY A 155 -16.81 18.95 19.56
C GLY A 155 -16.35 18.05 20.71
N ARG A 156 -17.24 17.27 21.33
CA ARG A 156 -16.85 16.29 22.36
C ARG A 156 -16.19 15.09 21.70
N VAL A 157 -14.97 14.76 22.09
CA VAL A 157 -14.30 13.52 21.67
C VAL A 157 -15.03 12.32 22.26
N VAL A 158 -15.42 11.38 21.39
CA VAL A 158 -16.11 10.14 21.77
C VAL A 158 -15.24 8.91 21.55
N ARG A 159 -14.28 8.96 20.62
CA ARG A 159 -13.33 7.88 20.36
C ARG A 159 -12.00 8.42 19.87
N GLU A 160 -10.91 7.86 20.37
CA GLU A 160 -9.59 7.99 19.74
C GLU A 160 -9.16 6.64 19.19
N ILE A 161 -8.93 6.54 17.88
CA ILE A 161 -8.39 5.34 17.25
C ILE A 161 -6.88 5.56 17.10
N THR A 162 -6.11 4.83 17.89
CA THR A 162 -4.66 4.99 18.03
C THR A 162 -3.89 4.31 16.90
N LYS A 163 -2.62 4.69 16.70
CA LYS A 163 -1.70 4.03 15.74
C LYS A 163 -1.70 2.51 15.86
N ALA A 164 -1.73 1.98 17.08
CA ALA A 164 -1.75 0.55 17.33
C ALA A 164 -3.03 -0.13 16.83
N GLU A 165 -4.17 0.57 16.90
CA GLU A 165 -5.44 0.06 16.41
C GLU A 165 -5.52 0.11 14.88
N LEU A 166 -4.86 1.07 14.22
CA LEU A 166 -4.99 1.25 12.76
C LEU A 166 -4.40 0.09 11.93
N GLY A 167 -3.57 -0.76 12.54
CA GLY A 167 -2.94 -1.92 11.90
C GLY A 167 -1.50 -1.64 11.45
N ASN A 168 -0.98 -2.47 10.55
CA ASN A 168 0.38 -2.33 10.06
C ASN A 168 0.50 -1.20 9.02
N LEU A 169 0.83 0.00 9.49
CA LEU A 169 0.98 1.18 8.63
C LEU A 169 2.26 1.09 7.78
N HIS A 170 2.15 1.51 6.52
CA HIS A 170 3.25 1.54 5.56
C HIS A 170 3.29 2.86 4.77
N ILE A 171 4.41 3.11 4.09
CA ILE A 171 4.49 4.20 3.10
C ILE A 171 3.61 3.84 1.91
N GLY A 172 2.89 4.83 1.39
CA GLY A 172 1.86 4.68 0.37
C GLY A 172 0.45 4.67 0.97
N ARG A 173 -0.48 4.12 0.20
CA ARG A 173 -1.91 4.13 0.52
C ARG A 173 -2.25 3.07 1.58
N ASN A 174 -2.77 3.51 2.71
CA ASN A 174 -3.20 2.68 3.82
C ASN A 174 -4.72 2.55 3.82
N ILE A 175 -5.21 1.34 4.11
CA ILE A 175 -6.59 1.08 4.54
C ILE A 175 -6.48 0.46 5.91
N THR A 176 -7.13 1.03 6.93
CA THR A 176 -7.00 0.54 8.30
C THR A 176 -7.45 -0.91 8.42
N GLU A 177 -6.68 -1.75 9.11
CA GLU A 177 -7.13 -3.12 9.43
C GLU A 177 -8.32 -3.07 10.39
N PHE A 178 -8.31 -2.11 11.30
CA PHE A 178 -9.41 -1.84 12.21
C PHE A 178 -10.64 -1.31 11.49
N LYS A 179 -11.74 -2.03 11.67
CA LYS A 179 -13.09 -1.68 11.22
C LYS A 179 -13.84 -1.10 12.41
N TRP A 180 -13.94 0.22 12.46
CA TRP A 180 -14.63 0.90 13.56
C TRP A 180 -16.14 0.70 13.44
N ARG A 181 -16.78 0.26 14.53
CA ARG A 181 -18.20 -0.14 14.54
C ARG A 181 -19.15 0.98 14.95
N GLY A 182 -18.63 2.19 15.18
CA GLY A 182 -19.42 3.29 15.71
C GLY A 182 -19.64 3.18 17.23
N ASP A 183 -18.63 2.71 17.95
CA ASP A 183 -18.58 2.66 19.41
C ASP A 183 -17.69 3.77 19.99
N ASP A 184 -18.00 4.22 21.20
CA ASP A 184 -17.19 5.18 21.96
C ASP A 184 -15.96 4.51 22.59
N GLN A 185 -15.16 5.29 23.32
CA GLN A 185 -13.92 4.84 23.96
C GLN A 185 -14.11 3.70 24.96
N TYR A 186 -15.34 3.51 25.47
CA TYR A 186 -15.70 2.49 26.45
C TYR A 186 -16.47 1.32 25.82
N GLY A 187 -16.52 1.25 24.49
CA GLY A 187 -17.20 0.20 23.74
C GLY A 187 -18.72 0.35 23.66
N LYS A 188 -19.28 1.47 24.13
CA LYS A 188 -20.72 1.73 24.01
C LYS A 188 -21.02 2.23 22.60
N LEU A 189 -22.02 1.61 21.97
CA LEU A 189 -22.50 2.01 20.66
C LEU A 189 -23.04 3.45 20.65
N LEU A 190 -22.55 4.26 19.72
CA LEU A 190 -23.00 5.62 19.45
C LEU A 190 -24.37 5.62 18.75
N GLY A 191 -25.12 6.71 18.86
CA GLY A 191 -26.43 6.85 18.21
C GLY A 191 -26.33 7.09 16.70
N ASN A 192 -27.48 7.05 16.03
CA ASN A 192 -27.59 7.45 14.63
C ASN A 192 -27.31 8.95 14.47
N GLY A 193 -26.65 9.32 13.37
CA GLY A 193 -26.45 10.71 13.00
C GLY A 193 -25.04 11.05 12.53
N VAL A 194 -24.79 12.35 12.42
CA VAL A 194 -23.53 12.91 11.95
C VAL A 194 -22.52 12.98 13.10
N TYR A 195 -21.32 12.51 12.83
CA TYR A 195 -20.14 12.71 13.65
C TYR A 195 -19.04 13.36 12.82
N LEU A 196 -18.10 13.99 13.50
CA LEU A 196 -16.92 14.58 12.89
C LEU A 196 -15.70 13.70 13.19
N TYR A 197 -14.74 13.68 12.29
CA TYR A 197 -13.43 13.12 12.57
C TYR A 197 -12.32 14.08 12.18
N ARG A 198 -11.17 13.97 12.85
CA ARG A 198 -9.94 14.64 12.44
C ARG A 198 -8.74 13.72 12.57
N PHE A 199 -7.75 13.97 11.74
CA PHE A 199 -6.51 13.23 11.73
C PHE A 199 -5.41 13.99 12.47
N ILE A 200 -4.69 13.30 13.35
CA ILE A 200 -3.56 13.85 14.08
C ILE A 200 -2.34 13.00 13.73
N SER A 201 -1.31 13.64 13.21
CA SER A 201 -0.08 12.98 12.77
C SER A 201 1.14 13.85 13.07
N ASN A 202 2.11 13.28 13.77
CA ASN A 202 3.41 13.91 14.02
C ASN A 202 4.53 12.94 13.66
N LEU A 203 5.58 13.46 13.02
CA LEU A 203 6.83 12.78 12.76
C LEU A 203 7.95 13.55 13.47
N ASN A 204 8.68 12.87 14.35
CA ASN A 204 9.81 13.44 15.10
C ASN A 204 9.45 14.75 15.84
N GLY A 205 8.23 14.84 16.39
CA GLY A 205 7.74 16.00 17.13
C GLY A 205 7.17 17.12 16.27
N GLN A 206 7.24 17.02 14.94
CA GLN A 206 6.66 17.99 14.02
C GLN A 206 5.39 17.46 13.38
N LYS A 207 4.43 18.35 13.15
CA LYS A 207 3.22 18.02 12.41
C LYS A 207 3.60 17.63 10.98
N MET A 208 3.10 16.49 10.50
CA MET A 208 3.28 16.09 9.11
C MET A 208 2.66 17.13 8.18
N GLU A 209 3.33 17.41 7.06
CA GLU A 209 2.75 18.25 6.03
C GLU A 209 1.53 17.60 5.39
N HIS A 210 0.55 18.42 5.05
CA HIS A 210 -0.65 17.98 4.35
C HIS A 210 -0.39 17.85 2.85
N ARG A 211 -0.94 16.79 2.24
CA ARG A 211 -0.92 16.53 0.80
C ARG A 211 -2.33 16.35 0.27
N ASP A 212 -2.67 17.08 -0.79
CA ASP A 212 -3.94 16.90 -1.48
C ASP A 212 -3.96 15.55 -2.22
N SER A 213 -5.12 14.91 -2.21
CA SER A 213 -5.39 13.62 -2.86
C SER A 213 -6.79 13.57 -3.48
N GLY A 214 -7.46 14.72 -3.61
CA GLY A 214 -8.88 14.80 -3.92
C GLY A 214 -9.79 14.49 -2.72
N ALA A 215 -9.24 13.95 -1.61
CA ALA A 215 -9.96 13.77 -0.35
C ALA A 215 -10.41 15.10 0.28
N ASP A 216 -9.68 16.15 -0.01
CA ASP A 216 -9.82 17.50 0.55
C ASP A 216 -11.20 18.10 0.34
N GLN A 217 -11.89 17.75 -0.76
CA GLN A 217 -13.25 18.20 -1.03
C GLN A 217 -14.26 17.75 0.04
N TRP A 218 -13.96 16.70 0.80
CA TRP A 218 -14.80 16.18 1.88
C TRP A 218 -14.34 16.62 3.28
N ILE A 219 -13.29 17.45 3.36
CA ILE A 219 -12.71 17.94 4.61
C ILE A 219 -12.94 19.45 4.72
N GLU A 220 -13.59 19.85 5.81
CA GLU A 220 -13.89 21.26 6.09
C GLU A 220 -13.17 21.67 7.38
N LYS A 221 -12.28 22.67 7.29
CA LYS A 221 -11.51 23.18 8.45
C LYS A 221 -10.74 22.10 9.21
N GLY A 222 -10.26 21.07 8.51
CA GLY A 222 -9.53 19.94 9.09
C GLY A 222 -10.42 18.85 9.71
N PHE A 223 -11.74 18.91 9.50
CA PHE A 223 -12.69 17.90 9.94
C PHE A 223 -13.38 17.24 8.75
N GLY A 224 -13.40 15.91 8.73
CA GLY A 224 -14.29 15.16 7.87
C GLY A 224 -15.59 14.83 8.58
N LYS A 225 -16.64 14.57 7.79
CA LYS A 225 -17.97 14.21 8.28
C LYS A 225 -18.23 12.74 8.00
N LEU A 226 -18.76 12.02 8.99
CA LEU A 226 -19.26 10.66 8.79
C LEU A 226 -20.69 10.54 9.32
N TYR A 227 -21.43 9.58 8.77
CA TYR A 227 -22.80 9.28 9.20
C TYR A 227 -22.95 7.83 9.66
N ILE A 228 -23.46 7.66 10.87
CA ILE A 228 -23.83 6.35 11.44
C ILE A 228 -25.32 6.12 11.16
N MET A 229 -25.65 5.03 10.45
CA MET A 229 -27.01 4.63 10.07
C MET A 229 -27.33 3.25 10.63
N ARG A 230 -28.08 3.14 11.72
CA ARG A 230 -28.51 1.84 12.29
C ARG A 230 -30.01 1.67 12.28
#